data_AF-A0A936MEW4-F1
#
_entry.id   AF-A0A936MEW4-F1
#
_cell.length_a   1.000
_cell.length_b   1.000
_cell.length_c   1.000
_cell.angle_alpha   90.00
_cell.angle_beta   90.00
_cell.angle_gamma   90.00
#
_symmetry.space_group_name_H-M   'P 1'
#
loop_
_entity.id
_entity.type
_entity.pdbx_description
1 polymer ?
#
loop_
_entity_poly.entity_id
_entity_poly.type
_entity_poly.pdbx_seq_one_letter_code
_entity_poly.pdbx_strand_id
1 'polypeptide(L)'
;MKQKLFMATMAAIILGTAINGCEVNPLSPPDQAKPSTEASSSSSGSVSSSGGGMAGAGGMGVGGGGAGGAGGSCVCTDDNNVCTNDVAGSCPNGDPAACHTIAFAAECPAGRCDDKGECVDCLACDDAACVDRCNGLSCGAPGDCKSGNCEQSTCCNAACPGPCQACDKPGLAGSCTRAPNGLQVPGCTGNMLCGSDGTCMMQTKAALGALCTTSMQCQSGLCRREYCQSVVGEPCSEDLECDTNLCDPVTKTCKSCTGADAGTCPAGMGCIMASGRCQVGLGQPAQTNEECVMGTVVQFLCALPAGETCNGHHECVSRNCSNGTCTAQCSMAAQCVEGGPCSPNGVCGMAAGNYCMVNEQCKSNNCSGFPRRCQ
;
A
#
# COMPACT_ATOMS: atom_id res chain seq x y z
N MET A 1 -71.53 -9.14 -9.78
CA MET A 1 -72.12 -9.32 -8.43
C MET A 1 -70.99 -9.57 -7.42
N LYS A 2 -71.26 -9.50 -6.12
CA LYS A 2 -70.26 -9.17 -5.06
C LYS A 2 -69.33 -10.32 -4.63
N GLN A 3 -68.02 -10.03 -4.51
CA GLN A 3 -67.05 -10.62 -3.57
C GLN A 3 -66.15 -9.44 -3.12
N LYS A 4 -66.29 -8.82 -1.93
CA LYS A 4 -65.89 -9.30 -0.58
C LYS A 4 -64.48 -9.90 -0.60
N LEU A 5 -63.40 -9.13 -0.43
CA LEU A 5 -62.98 -8.35 0.75
C LEU A 5 -62.63 -9.25 1.96
N PHE A 6 -61.33 -9.46 2.17
CA PHE A 6 -60.73 -9.89 3.44
C PHE A 6 -59.49 -9.02 3.67
N MET A 7 -59.55 -8.13 4.66
CA MET A 7 -58.35 -7.53 5.27
C MET A 7 -58.08 -8.30 6.57
N ALA A 8 -56.85 -8.79 6.73
CA ALA A 8 -56.39 -9.38 7.97
C ALA A 8 -55.69 -8.31 8.82
N THR A 9 -56.30 -7.97 9.95
CA THR A 9 -55.74 -7.03 10.92
C THR A 9 -54.61 -7.70 11.71
N MET A 10 -53.39 -7.20 11.59
CA MET A 10 -52.27 -7.66 12.42
C MET A 10 -52.21 -6.80 13.69
N ALA A 11 -52.63 -7.36 14.82
CA ALA A 11 -52.60 -6.68 16.11
C ALA A 11 -51.22 -6.79 16.76
N ALA A 12 -50.68 -5.68 17.27
CA ALA A 12 -49.43 -5.66 18.01
C ALA A 12 -49.58 -6.29 19.39
N ILE A 13 -48.69 -7.22 19.75
CA ILE A 13 -48.55 -7.74 21.11
C ILE A 13 -47.34 -7.06 21.75
N ILE A 14 -47.61 -6.11 22.64
CA ILE A 14 -46.61 -5.56 23.56
C ILE A 14 -46.71 -6.36 24.86
N LEU A 15 -45.71 -7.18 25.15
CA LEU A 15 -45.52 -7.81 26.46
C LEU A 15 -44.28 -7.19 27.12
N GLY A 16 -44.53 -6.28 28.04
CA GLY A 16 -43.50 -5.81 28.97
C GLY A 16 -43.40 -6.75 30.16
N THR A 17 -42.18 -7.15 30.52
CA THR A 17 -41.87 -7.80 31.80
C THR A 17 -40.83 -6.97 32.53
N ALA A 18 -41.28 -6.25 33.56
CA ALA A 18 -40.38 -5.59 34.50
C ALA A 18 -39.75 -6.63 35.44
N ILE A 19 -38.47 -6.46 35.75
CA ILE A 19 -37.81 -7.17 36.84
C ILE A 19 -36.96 -6.16 37.63
N ASN A 20 -37.18 -6.12 38.95
CA ASN A 20 -36.28 -5.49 39.90
C ASN A 20 -34.88 -6.16 39.82
N GLY A 21 -33.75 -5.54 40.14
CA GLY A 21 -33.54 -4.32 40.91
C GLY A 21 -32.47 -4.61 41.96
N CYS A 22 -31.23 -4.15 41.70
CA CYS A 22 -30.12 -4.20 42.64
C CYS A 22 -29.34 -2.89 42.56
N GLU A 23 -29.52 -2.01 43.54
CA GLU A 23 -28.64 -0.86 43.75
C GLU A 23 -27.27 -1.34 44.27
N VAL A 24 -26.20 -0.74 43.74
CA VAL A 24 -24.90 -0.67 44.42
C VAL A 24 -24.40 0.78 44.35
N ASN A 25 -23.95 1.29 45.50
CA ASN A 25 -23.63 2.70 45.70
C ASN A 25 -22.45 3.20 44.86
N PRO A 26 -22.44 4.48 44.47
CA PRO A 26 -21.25 5.14 43.91
C PRO A 26 -20.23 5.45 45.01
N LEU A 27 -18.97 5.08 44.80
CA LEU A 27 -17.83 5.55 45.60
C LEU A 27 -17.19 6.78 44.94
N SER A 28 -16.97 7.82 45.72
CA SER A 28 -16.39 9.11 45.30
C SER A 28 -14.92 8.99 44.86
N PRO A 29 -14.43 9.88 43.98
CA PRO A 29 -13.03 9.92 43.58
C PRO A 29 -12.14 10.62 44.62
N PRO A 30 -10.85 10.25 44.74
CA PRO A 30 -9.85 11.02 45.48
C PRO A 30 -9.22 12.13 44.63
N ASP A 31 -8.79 13.20 45.31
CA ASP A 31 -8.24 14.45 44.77
C ASP A 31 -6.83 14.35 44.14
N GLN A 32 -6.64 15.18 43.11
CA GLN A 32 -5.48 16.03 42.79
C GLN A 32 -4.03 15.47 42.83
N ALA A 33 -3.36 15.60 41.67
CA ALA A 33 -1.99 16.11 41.61
C ALA A 33 -1.83 17.09 40.43
N LYS A 34 -1.18 18.23 40.68
CA LYS A 34 -0.99 19.36 39.74
C LYS A 34 0.50 19.56 39.45
N PRO A 35 0.88 19.80 38.19
CA PRO A 35 1.91 20.80 37.88
C PRO A 35 1.38 21.80 36.83
N SER A 36 1.38 23.10 37.11
CA SER A 36 2.52 24.03 36.92
C SER A 36 2.61 24.53 35.48
N THR A 37 1.99 25.67 35.25
CA THR A 37 2.19 26.54 34.08
C THR A 37 3.63 27.06 34.01
N GLU A 38 4.26 26.94 32.85
CA GLU A 38 5.23 27.92 32.37
C GLU A 38 4.81 28.41 30.98
N ALA A 39 5.17 29.66 30.67
CA ALA A 39 4.77 30.38 29.46
C ALA A 39 6.01 30.88 28.71
N SER A 40 5.78 31.50 27.54
CA SER A 40 6.77 32.02 26.59
C SER A 40 7.28 30.97 25.58
N SER A 41 7.56 31.30 24.31
CA SER A 41 7.51 32.61 23.64
C SER A 41 7.23 32.47 22.14
N SER A 42 6.64 33.51 21.55
CA SER A 42 6.46 33.66 20.11
C SER A 42 7.77 33.98 19.40
N SER A 43 7.97 33.47 18.17
CA SER A 43 8.90 34.05 17.20
C SER A 43 8.42 33.86 15.76
N SER A 44 8.13 34.98 15.11
CA SER A 44 7.78 35.05 13.68
C SER A 44 9.05 35.01 12.83
N GLY A 45 9.03 34.30 11.69
CA GLY A 45 10.20 34.15 10.81
C GLY A 45 9.83 33.99 9.35
N SER A 46 9.40 35.07 8.69
CA SER A 46 9.21 35.09 7.24
C SER A 46 10.55 35.34 6.54
N VAL A 47 10.93 34.49 5.58
CA VAL A 47 12.07 34.78 4.69
C VAL A 47 11.70 34.44 3.24
N SER A 48 11.45 35.49 2.45
CA SER A 48 11.39 35.39 0.99
C SER A 48 12.81 35.52 0.43
N SER A 49 13.16 34.75 -0.61
CA SER A 49 14.35 35.00 -1.42
C SER A 49 14.14 34.53 -2.85
N SER A 50 14.50 35.40 -3.79
CA SER A 50 14.18 35.30 -5.22
C SER A 50 15.36 35.70 -6.07
N GLY A 51 15.49 35.09 -7.26
CA GLY A 51 16.54 35.38 -8.23
C GLY A 51 17.72 34.39 -8.14
N GLY A 52 18.45 34.13 -9.22
CA GLY A 52 18.28 34.58 -10.60
C GLY A 52 19.28 33.86 -11.49
N GLY A 53 18.94 33.61 -12.76
CA GLY A 53 19.83 32.91 -13.69
C GLY A 53 20.87 33.83 -14.32
N MET A 54 21.96 33.25 -14.82
CA MET A 54 22.81 33.86 -15.84
C MET A 54 23.38 32.78 -16.78
N ALA A 55 23.46 33.11 -18.06
CA ALA A 55 24.09 32.30 -19.09
C ALA A 55 25.54 32.77 -19.33
N GLY A 56 26.39 31.91 -19.87
CA GLY A 56 27.75 32.25 -20.31
C GLY A 56 28.28 31.21 -21.29
N ALA A 57 28.83 31.66 -22.42
CA ALA A 57 29.23 30.80 -23.55
C ALA A 57 30.65 31.15 -24.06
N GLY A 58 31.26 30.19 -24.77
CA GLY A 58 32.55 30.34 -25.48
C GLY A 58 33.76 29.83 -24.68
N GLY A 59 34.84 29.36 -25.31
CA GLY A 59 35.03 29.12 -26.74
C GLY A 59 36.50 28.82 -27.10
N MET A 60 36.70 27.95 -28.09
CA MET A 60 37.88 27.76 -28.98
C MET A 60 39.32 27.84 -28.44
N GLY A 61 40.11 26.80 -28.71
CA GLY A 61 41.58 26.88 -28.69
C GLY A 61 42.25 25.54 -29.06
N VAL A 62 42.65 25.37 -30.32
CA VAL A 62 43.39 24.17 -30.79
C VAL A 62 44.80 24.58 -31.20
N GLY A 63 45.81 23.92 -30.65
CA GLY A 63 47.22 24.11 -31.02
C GLY A 63 48.09 23.01 -30.43
N GLY A 64 48.75 22.22 -31.30
CA GLY A 64 49.59 21.09 -30.88
C GLY A 64 51.08 21.34 -31.12
N GLY A 65 51.94 20.59 -30.41
CA GLY A 65 53.38 20.59 -30.67
C GLY A 65 54.22 19.75 -29.70
N GLY A 66 54.84 18.69 -30.20
CA GLY A 66 56.25 18.39 -29.91
C GLY A 66 56.66 17.60 -28.65
N ALA A 67 56.65 16.27 -28.77
CA ALA A 67 57.75 15.35 -28.41
C ALA A 67 58.44 15.37 -27.02
N GLY A 68 58.31 14.23 -26.31
CA GLY A 68 59.50 13.40 -25.99
C GLY A 68 59.91 13.21 -24.52
N GLY A 69 59.85 11.95 -24.04
CA GLY A 69 60.89 11.39 -23.16
C GLY A 69 60.49 10.80 -21.80
N ALA A 70 60.98 9.58 -21.55
CA ALA A 70 61.15 8.87 -20.28
C ALA A 70 59.90 8.49 -19.45
N GLY A 71 59.83 7.22 -19.04
CA GLY A 71 58.70 6.66 -18.28
C GLY A 71 58.79 6.91 -16.78
N GLY A 72 57.64 7.14 -16.16
CA GLY A 72 57.43 7.14 -14.71
C GLY A 72 56.34 6.14 -14.33
N SER A 73 56.46 5.51 -13.18
CA SER A 73 55.40 4.66 -12.62
C SER A 73 54.24 5.52 -12.15
N CYS A 74 53.03 5.26 -12.64
CA CYS A 74 51.83 5.95 -12.17
C CYS A 74 51.40 5.39 -10.80
N VAL A 75 51.18 6.29 -9.84
CA VAL A 75 50.57 5.98 -8.54
C VAL A 75 49.32 6.84 -8.42
N CYS A 76 48.14 6.22 -8.37
CA CYS A 76 46.90 6.87 -8.00
C CYS A 76 46.82 6.92 -6.47
N THR A 77 46.41 8.07 -5.90
CA THR A 77 46.48 8.32 -4.44
C THR A 77 45.11 8.54 -3.79
N ASP A 78 44.01 8.11 -4.42
CA ASP A 78 42.69 8.10 -3.78
C ASP A 78 41.88 6.82 -4.07
N ASP A 79 41.09 6.42 -3.07
CA ASP A 79 40.42 5.11 -3.00
C ASP A 79 39.16 5.00 -3.89
N ASN A 80 38.85 6.05 -4.65
CA ASN A 80 37.63 6.12 -5.48
C ASN A 80 37.86 5.77 -6.96
N ASN A 81 39.11 5.54 -7.38
CA ASN A 81 39.48 5.13 -8.75
C ASN A 81 38.95 6.10 -9.84
N VAL A 82 38.80 7.39 -9.52
CA VAL A 82 38.42 8.44 -10.46
C VAL A 82 39.66 9.26 -10.81
N CYS A 83 40.32 8.90 -11.91
CA CYS A 83 41.37 9.74 -12.50
C CYS A 83 40.75 11.06 -13.02
N THR A 84 40.66 12.08 -12.17
CA THR A 84 40.35 13.44 -12.58
C THR A 84 41.57 14.06 -13.26
N ASN A 85 41.34 14.92 -14.26
CA ASN A 85 42.39 15.45 -15.14
C ASN A 85 43.33 16.49 -14.48
N ASP A 86 43.23 16.71 -13.17
CA ASP A 86 43.85 17.85 -12.48
C ASP A 86 45.21 17.54 -11.83
N VAL A 87 45.73 16.30 -11.94
CA VAL A 87 47.11 15.97 -11.52
C VAL A 87 47.88 15.31 -12.67
N ALA A 88 48.94 15.98 -13.12
CA ALA A 88 49.69 15.61 -14.32
C ALA A 88 50.56 14.35 -14.15
N GLY A 89 49.95 13.17 -14.35
CA GLY A 89 50.64 11.90 -14.60
C GLY A 89 50.64 11.54 -16.09
N SER A 90 51.81 11.57 -16.73
CA SER A 90 51.92 11.37 -18.19
C SER A 90 51.66 9.92 -18.63
N CYS A 91 50.44 9.64 -19.08
CA CYS A 91 50.13 8.40 -19.79
C CYS A 91 50.85 8.37 -21.15
N PRO A 92 51.59 7.30 -21.51
CA PRO A 92 52.28 7.25 -22.80
C PRO A 92 51.27 7.29 -23.95
N ASN A 93 51.39 8.31 -24.81
CA ASN A 93 50.55 8.62 -25.98
C ASN A 93 49.17 9.25 -25.72
N GLY A 94 48.80 9.57 -24.47
CA GLY A 94 47.63 10.41 -24.17
C GLY A 94 46.26 9.81 -24.54
N ASP A 95 46.17 8.49 -24.75
CA ASP A 95 44.92 7.78 -24.98
C ASP A 95 44.38 7.21 -23.65
N PRO A 96 43.24 7.72 -23.12
CA PRO A 96 42.68 7.22 -21.86
C PRO A 96 42.21 5.77 -21.93
N ALA A 97 41.99 5.20 -23.13
CA ALA A 97 41.67 3.77 -23.27
C ALA A 97 42.86 2.86 -22.94
N ALA A 98 44.10 3.34 -23.07
CA ALA A 98 45.31 2.55 -22.83
C ALA A 98 45.57 2.26 -21.35
N CYS A 99 45.03 3.06 -20.42
CA CYS A 99 45.09 2.79 -18.98
C CYS A 99 44.13 1.69 -18.51
N HIS A 100 43.23 1.20 -19.37
CA HIS A 100 42.15 0.29 -18.97
C HIS A 100 42.35 -1.16 -19.44
N THR A 101 43.61 -1.60 -19.56
CA THR A 101 43.97 -2.98 -19.92
C THR A 101 44.99 -3.59 -18.96
N ILE A 102 44.76 -3.47 -17.65
CA ILE A 102 45.23 -4.52 -16.71
C ILE A 102 44.38 -5.76 -17.00
N ALA A 103 44.97 -6.73 -17.69
CA ALA A 103 44.30 -7.98 -17.99
C ALA A 103 44.09 -8.78 -16.70
N PHE A 104 42.85 -8.81 -16.20
CA PHE A 104 42.39 -9.81 -15.23
C PHE A 104 42.24 -11.18 -15.91
N ALA A 105 43.37 -11.73 -16.36
CA ALA A 105 43.47 -13.10 -16.82
C ALA A 105 43.66 -14.03 -15.61
N ALA A 106 42.54 -14.49 -15.07
CA ALA A 106 42.41 -15.77 -14.36
C ALA A 106 43.39 -16.08 -13.21
N GLU A 107 43.44 -15.23 -12.17
CA GLU A 107 44.00 -15.61 -10.85
C GLU A 107 43.05 -15.25 -9.69
N CYS A 108 41.90 -15.92 -9.67
CA CYS A 108 41.26 -16.45 -8.46
C CYS A 108 41.34 -17.99 -8.55
N PRO A 109 42.57 -18.55 -8.55
CA PRO A 109 43.52 -18.51 -7.43
C PRO A 109 44.47 -17.30 -7.47
N ALA A 110 44.55 -16.42 -6.47
CA ALA A 110 43.82 -16.30 -5.20
C ALA A 110 43.70 -14.79 -4.85
N GLY A 111 42.53 -14.23 -4.55
CA GLY A 111 41.15 -14.74 -4.49
C GLY A 111 40.17 -13.56 -4.48
N ARG A 112 38.96 -13.70 -3.92
CA ARG A 112 37.88 -12.67 -3.99
C ARG A 112 37.57 -11.93 -2.67
N CYS A 113 38.53 -11.77 -1.75
CA CYS A 113 38.28 -10.96 -0.54
C CYS A 113 38.35 -9.45 -0.86
N ASP A 114 38.44 -8.69 0.21
CA ASP A 114 39.58 -7.83 0.52
C ASP A 114 40.91 -8.20 -0.18
N ASP A 115 41.90 -7.40 0.13
CA ASP A 115 43.27 -7.36 -0.36
C ASP A 115 44.05 -8.71 -0.31
N LYS A 116 43.45 -9.83 0.16
CA LYS A 116 44.04 -11.19 0.33
C LYS A 116 43.38 -12.37 -0.45
N GLY A 117 42.06 -12.55 -0.37
CA GLY A 117 41.24 -13.64 -0.98
C GLY A 117 41.39 -15.08 -0.45
N GLU A 118 40.38 -15.94 -0.19
CA GLU A 118 38.96 -15.92 0.27
C GLU A 118 37.88 -15.07 -0.47
N CYS A 119 36.76 -14.63 0.19
CA CYS A 119 35.59 -13.90 -0.35
C CYS A 119 35.06 -12.87 0.69
N VAL A 120 34.94 -11.57 0.38
CA VAL A 120 34.46 -10.58 1.38
C VAL A 120 32.95 -10.67 1.58
N ASP A 121 32.54 -10.65 2.85
CA ASP A 121 31.16 -10.74 3.29
C ASP A 121 30.36 -11.87 2.61
N CYS A 122 29.34 -11.50 1.84
CA CYS A 122 28.23 -12.36 1.45
C CYS A 122 28.39 -12.99 0.06
N LEU A 123 29.64 -13.11 -0.41
CA LEU A 123 29.92 -13.35 -1.82
C LEU A 123 29.96 -14.81 -2.25
N ALA A 124 29.19 -15.08 -3.30
CA ALA A 124 29.30 -16.26 -4.14
C ALA A 124 29.81 -15.95 -5.55
N CYS A 125 30.07 -17.00 -6.33
CA CYS A 125 30.64 -16.94 -7.66
C CYS A 125 30.55 -18.29 -8.34
N ASP A 126 30.15 -18.25 -9.61
CA ASP A 126 30.31 -19.34 -10.56
C ASP A 126 31.55 -19.09 -11.43
N ASP A 127 32.11 -20.16 -12.02
CA ASP A 127 33.20 -20.16 -13.02
C ASP A 127 34.54 -19.48 -12.62
N ALA A 128 35.37 -20.17 -11.82
CA ALA A 128 36.70 -19.79 -11.27
C ALA A 128 36.71 -18.71 -10.15
N ALA A 129 36.25 -19.13 -8.96
CA ALA A 129 35.13 -18.44 -8.33
C ALA A 129 34.81 -18.98 -6.92
N CYS A 130 34.73 -18.17 -5.84
CA CYS A 130 34.14 -18.64 -4.55
C CYS A 130 32.61 -18.46 -4.48
N VAL A 131 31.88 -19.58 -4.43
CA VAL A 131 30.44 -19.72 -4.15
C VAL A 131 30.16 -19.85 -2.65
N ASP A 132 29.38 -18.92 -2.08
CA ASP A 132 28.45 -19.15 -0.96
C ASP A 132 27.62 -17.87 -0.70
N ARG A 133 26.35 -17.87 -1.11
CA ARG A 133 25.48 -16.68 -1.05
C ARG A 133 24.91 -16.53 0.35
N CYS A 134 24.96 -15.32 0.90
CA CYS A 134 24.25 -15.02 2.14
C CYS A 134 22.74 -15.21 2.01
N ASN A 135 22.14 -15.48 3.17
CA ASN A 135 20.71 -15.37 3.40
C ASN A 135 20.18 -14.04 2.83
N GLY A 136 19.17 -14.12 1.94
CA GLY A 136 18.53 -12.97 1.30
C GLY A 136 19.05 -12.64 -0.11
N LEU A 137 20.12 -13.29 -0.57
CA LEU A 137 20.55 -13.21 -1.97
C LEU A 137 19.83 -14.26 -2.83
N SER A 138 19.67 -13.98 -4.13
CA SER A 138 19.05 -14.91 -5.07
C SER A 138 19.90 -16.17 -5.30
N CYS A 139 19.31 -17.29 -5.69
CA CYS A 139 19.99 -18.57 -5.95
C CYS A 139 19.26 -19.39 -7.03
N GLY A 140 19.98 -20.29 -7.69
CA GLY A 140 19.46 -21.29 -8.63
C GLY A 140 19.42 -22.71 -8.05
N ALA A 141 20.31 -23.03 -7.11
CA ALA A 141 20.35 -24.32 -6.40
C ALA A 141 20.61 -24.16 -4.89
N PRO A 142 20.22 -25.15 -4.05
CA PRO A 142 20.51 -25.13 -2.61
C PRO A 142 21.99 -24.99 -2.26
N GLY A 143 22.87 -25.53 -3.11
CA GLY A 143 24.33 -25.43 -2.97
C GLY A 143 24.92 -24.05 -3.27
N ASP A 144 24.13 -23.11 -3.79
CA ASP A 144 24.59 -21.73 -4.01
C ASP A 144 24.61 -20.92 -2.70
N CYS A 145 23.94 -21.41 -1.66
CA CYS A 145 23.66 -20.69 -0.43
C CYS A 145 24.53 -21.19 0.73
N LYS A 146 25.09 -20.26 1.51
CA LYS A 146 25.91 -20.55 2.70
C LYS A 146 25.20 -21.42 3.76
N SER A 147 23.87 -21.40 3.74
CA SER A 147 23.00 -22.18 4.62
C SER A 147 22.68 -23.58 4.09
N GLY A 148 22.97 -23.86 2.82
CA GLY A 148 22.49 -25.02 2.07
C GLY A 148 21.01 -24.96 1.67
N ASN A 149 20.30 -23.84 1.87
CA ASN A 149 18.86 -23.72 1.61
C ASN A 149 18.57 -22.61 0.61
N CYS A 150 18.11 -22.99 -0.59
CA CYS A 150 17.61 -22.08 -1.62
C CYS A 150 16.11 -22.33 -1.80
N GLU A 151 15.27 -21.41 -1.31
CA GLU A 151 13.81 -21.49 -1.45
C GLU A 151 13.33 -20.33 -2.31
N GLN A 152 12.45 -20.58 -3.29
CA GLN A 152 11.87 -19.54 -4.16
C GLN A 152 12.96 -18.67 -4.81
N SER A 153 14.07 -19.31 -5.21
CA SER A 153 15.26 -18.66 -5.77
C SER A 153 15.91 -17.62 -4.85
N THR A 154 15.78 -17.75 -3.53
CA THR A 154 16.46 -16.90 -2.52
C THR A 154 17.03 -17.75 -1.37
N CYS A 155 18.23 -17.41 -0.92
CA CYS A 155 18.92 -18.13 0.16
C CYS A 155 18.25 -17.88 1.51
N CYS A 156 17.94 -18.95 2.23
CA CYS A 156 17.29 -18.92 3.54
C CYS A 156 18.24 -19.31 4.66
N ASN A 157 18.13 -18.68 5.84
CA ASN A 157 18.89 -19.07 7.03
C ASN A 157 18.63 -20.51 7.51
N ALA A 158 17.47 -21.08 7.17
CA ALA A 158 17.11 -22.48 7.36
C ALA A 158 16.10 -22.91 6.27
N ALA A 159 15.95 -24.23 6.04
CA ALA A 159 14.90 -24.76 5.18
C ALA A 159 13.52 -24.30 5.66
N CYS A 160 12.65 -23.92 4.74
CA CYS A 160 11.32 -23.42 5.09
C CYS A 160 10.38 -24.59 5.48
N PRO A 161 9.86 -24.66 6.73
CA PRO A 161 9.08 -25.82 7.21
C PRO A 161 7.69 -25.96 6.56
N GLY A 162 7.33 -25.12 5.60
CA GLY A 162 6.11 -25.26 4.82
C GLY A 162 6.15 -24.45 3.52
N PRO A 163 5.33 -24.82 2.52
CA PRO A 163 5.31 -24.18 1.19
C PRO A 163 4.88 -22.71 1.23
N CYS A 164 4.35 -22.26 2.36
CA CYS A 164 3.89 -20.90 2.63
C CYS A 164 4.84 -20.09 3.49
N GLN A 165 6.13 -20.39 3.45
CA GLN A 165 7.15 -19.56 4.05
C GLN A 165 8.15 -19.16 2.98
N ALA A 166 8.68 -17.96 3.12
CA ALA A 166 9.42 -17.27 2.08
C ALA A 166 10.60 -16.49 2.67
N CYS A 167 11.67 -16.38 1.89
CA CYS A 167 12.92 -15.72 2.28
C CYS A 167 13.23 -14.50 1.43
N ASP A 168 12.40 -14.20 0.43
CA ASP A 168 12.49 -13.05 -0.47
C ASP A 168 11.71 -11.82 0.05
N LYS A 169 11.16 -11.90 1.26
CA LYS A 169 10.33 -10.84 1.85
C LYS A 169 11.09 -9.50 1.98
N PRO A 170 10.52 -8.38 1.50
CA PRO A 170 11.07 -7.05 1.74
C PRO A 170 11.31 -6.78 3.23
N GLY A 171 12.52 -6.35 3.59
CA GLY A 171 12.93 -6.07 4.98
C GLY A 171 13.21 -7.29 5.86
N LEU A 172 12.94 -8.51 5.39
CA LEU A 172 13.16 -9.78 6.11
C LEU A 172 13.95 -10.80 5.27
N ALA A 173 14.64 -10.31 4.23
CA ALA A 173 15.38 -11.12 3.27
C ALA A 173 16.32 -12.10 3.98
N GLY A 174 16.22 -13.37 3.63
CA GLY A 174 17.05 -14.44 4.17
C GLY A 174 16.58 -15.05 5.50
N SER A 175 15.58 -14.50 6.16
CA SER A 175 14.89 -15.20 7.24
C SER A 175 13.65 -15.87 6.69
N CYS A 176 13.53 -17.19 6.84
CA CYS A 176 12.30 -17.88 6.45
C CYS A 176 11.14 -17.38 7.32
N THR A 177 10.19 -16.66 6.70
CA THR A 177 9.03 -16.09 7.39
C THR A 177 7.75 -16.47 6.67
N ARG A 178 6.67 -16.72 7.42
CA ARG A 178 5.38 -17.11 6.84
C ARG A 178 4.88 -16.04 5.87
N ALA A 179 4.59 -16.42 4.63
CA ALA A 179 3.96 -15.58 3.64
C ALA A 179 2.65 -14.97 4.19
N PRO A 180 2.28 -13.74 3.82
CA PRO A 180 1.05 -13.13 4.32
C PRO A 180 -0.18 -13.98 3.95
N ASN A 181 -1.18 -14.01 4.83
CA ASN A 181 -2.39 -14.82 4.64
C ASN A 181 -3.10 -14.37 3.35
N GLY A 182 -3.26 -15.28 2.39
CA GLY A 182 -3.86 -15.00 1.08
C GLY A 182 -2.90 -14.66 -0.05
N LEU A 183 -1.59 -14.61 0.19
CA LEU A 183 -0.62 -14.51 -0.89
C LEU A 183 -0.49 -15.84 -1.63
N GLN A 184 -0.45 -15.80 -2.96
CA GLN A 184 -0.01 -16.92 -3.80
C GLN A 184 1.52 -16.86 -3.89
N VAL A 185 2.20 -17.87 -3.36
CA VAL A 185 3.68 -18.00 -3.43
C VAL A 185 4.06 -19.17 -4.32
N PRO A 186 5.29 -19.22 -4.88
CA PRO A 186 5.71 -20.31 -5.78
C PRO A 186 5.61 -21.72 -5.17
N GLY A 187 5.69 -21.83 -3.84
CA GLY A 187 5.48 -23.10 -3.13
C GLY A 187 4.03 -23.61 -3.14
N CYS A 188 3.05 -22.73 -3.35
CA CYS A 188 1.65 -23.11 -3.54
C CYS A 188 1.31 -23.27 -5.01
N THR A 189 1.34 -24.51 -5.48
CA THR A 189 0.96 -24.85 -6.85
C THR A 189 -0.55 -24.75 -7.08
N GLY A 190 -0.95 -24.31 -8.27
CA GLY A 190 -2.37 -24.10 -8.62
C GLY A 190 -3.02 -22.93 -7.88
N ASN A 191 -4.35 -22.95 -7.77
CA ASN A 191 -5.13 -21.91 -7.06
C ASN A 191 -5.12 -22.15 -5.54
N MET A 192 -3.92 -22.29 -4.96
CA MET A 192 -3.72 -22.38 -3.52
C MET A 192 -3.05 -21.10 -3.01
N LEU A 193 -3.55 -20.61 -1.89
CA LEU A 193 -3.05 -19.43 -1.19
C LEU A 193 -2.53 -19.81 0.19
N CYS A 194 -1.72 -18.96 0.79
CA CYS A 194 -1.17 -19.25 2.10
C CYS A 194 -2.15 -19.00 3.24
N GLY A 195 -2.36 -20.04 4.07
CA GLY A 195 -3.18 -19.96 5.27
C GLY A 195 -2.42 -19.42 6.49
N SER A 196 -3.17 -19.05 7.53
CA SER A 196 -2.65 -18.53 8.80
C SER A 196 -1.89 -19.57 9.64
N ASP A 197 -1.81 -20.82 9.20
CA ASP A 197 -0.97 -21.88 9.78
C ASP A 197 0.35 -22.08 9.00
N GLY A 198 0.49 -21.53 7.79
CA GLY A 198 1.62 -21.78 6.90
C GLY A 198 1.47 -23.02 6.02
N THR A 199 0.25 -23.51 5.84
CA THR A 199 -0.10 -24.49 4.80
C THR A 199 -0.65 -23.80 3.54
N CYS A 200 -0.53 -24.45 2.39
CA CYS A 200 -1.26 -24.06 1.19
C CYS A 200 -2.71 -24.52 1.32
N MET A 201 -3.65 -23.58 1.38
CA MET A 201 -5.08 -23.87 1.33
C MET A 201 -5.59 -23.60 -0.08
N MET A 202 -6.47 -24.46 -0.60
CA MET A 202 -7.22 -24.14 -1.82
C MET A 202 -7.96 -22.81 -1.63
N GLN A 203 -8.01 -22.00 -2.69
CA GLN A 203 -8.80 -20.77 -2.80
C GLN A 203 -10.31 -21.08 -2.90
N THR A 204 -10.83 -21.91 -1.98
CA THR A 204 -12.27 -22.07 -1.72
C THR A 204 -12.86 -20.84 -1.05
N LYS A 205 -11.99 -20.00 -0.48
CA LYS A 205 -12.29 -18.68 0.04
C LYS A 205 -11.67 -17.64 -0.87
N ALA A 206 -12.44 -16.61 -1.17
CA ALA A 206 -12.05 -15.44 -1.92
C ALA A 206 -10.95 -14.66 -1.16
N ALA A 207 -10.01 -14.12 -1.92
CA ALA A 207 -8.87 -13.35 -1.41
C ALA A 207 -9.33 -11.99 -0.83
N LEU A 208 -8.42 -11.26 -0.18
CA LEU A 208 -8.69 -9.87 0.22
C LEU A 208 -9.13 -9.03 -0.99
N GLY A 209 -10.11 -8.16 -0.77
CA GLY A 209 -10.76 -7.36 -1.80
C GLY A 209 -11.67 -8.12 -2.79
N ALA A 210 -11.70 -9.45 -2.77
CA ALA A 210 -12.64 -10.18 -3.61
C ALA A 210 -14.10 -10.01 -3.10
N LEU A 211 -15.06 -10.11 -4.02
CA LEU A 211 -16.48 -9.98 -3.68
C LEU A 211 -16.95 -11.14 -2.79
N CYS A 212 -17.81 -10.84 -1.83
CA CYS A 212 -18.35 -11.78 -0.86
C CYS A 212 -19.80 -11.43 -0.47
N THR A 213 -20.50 -12.44 0.03
CA THR A 213 -21.87 -12.35 0.58
C THR A 213 -21.92 -12.87 2.03
N THR A 214 -20.96 -13.69 2.45
CA THR A 214 -20.84 -14.21 3.81
C THR A 214 -19.38 -14.29 4.24
N SER A 215 -19.13 -14.12 5.54
CA SER A 215 -17.78 -14.21 6.14
C SER A 215 -17.05 -15.52 5.82
N MET A 216 -17.77 -16.63 5.63
CA MET A 216 -17.17 -17.92 5.29
C MET A 216 -16.52 -17.94 3.90
N GLN A 217 -16.97 -17.08 2.99
CA GLN A 217 -16.37 -16.92 1.67
C GLN A 217 -15.04 -16.17 1.71
N CYS A 218 -14.71 -15.47 2.81
CA CYS A 218 -13.48 -14.67 2.90
C CYS A 218 -12.38 -15.40 3.64
N GLN A 219 -11.16 -15.35 3.10
CA GLN A 219 -10.00 -16.01 3.71
C GLN A 219 -9.73 -15.51 5.14
N SER A 220 -9.89 -14.20 5.36
CA SER A 220 -9.85 -13.54 6.67
C SER A 220 -10.98 -13.92 7.63
N GLY A 221 -12.05 -14.57 7.15
CA GLY A 221 -13.29 -14.75 7.90
C GLY A 221 -14.14 -13.48 8.03
N LEU A 222 -13.78 -12.37 7.37
CA LEU A 222 -14.51 -11.10 7.41
C LEU A 222 -15.00 -10.71 6.02
N CYS A 223 -16.32 -10.81 5.83
CA CYS A 223 -17.01 -10.24 4.69
C CYS A 223 -17.75 -8.98 5.12
N ARG A 224 -17.37 -7.82 4.58
CA ARG A 224 -18.00 -6.52 4.88
C ARG A 224 -18.06 -5.65 3.63
N ARG A 225 -19.15 -4.90 3.48
CA ARG A 225 -19.43 -4.07 2.29
C ARG A 225 -19.36 -4.86 0.96
N GLU A 226 -19.68 -6.15 1.02
CA GLU A 226 -19.52 -7.11 -0.08
C GLU A 226 -18.06 -7.40 -0.48
N TYR A 227 -17.06 -7.02 0.32
CA TYR A 227 -15.64 -7.31 0.09
C TYR A 227 -15.02 -8.10 1.25
N CYS A 228 -14.03 -8.94 0.93
CA CYS A 228 -13.22 -9.61 1.95
C CYS A 228 -12.20 -8.64 2.55
N GLN A 229 -12.34 -8.36 3.85
CA GLN A 229 -11.48 -7.42 4.58
C GLN A 229 -10.56 -8.14 5.56
N SER A 230 -9.45 -7.52 5.92
CA SER A 230 -8.40 -7.99 6.82
C SER A 230 -8.48 -7.33 8.19
N VAL A 231 -7.95 -8.00 9.22
CA VAL A 231 -7.85 -7.44 10.59
C VAL A 231 -6.58 -6.60 10.75
N VAL A 232 -6.51 -5.81 11.83
CA VAL A 232 -5.29 -5.05 12.19
C VAL A 232 -4.08 -5.98 12.28
N GLY A 233 -2.96 -5.57 11.67
CA GLY A 233 -1.70 -6.32 11.58
C GLY A 233 -1.57 -7.25 10.37
N GLU A 234 -2.67 -7.62 9.69
CA GLU A 234 -2.63 -8.39 8.44
C GLU A 234 -2.24 -7.49 7.24
N PRO A 235 -1.73 -8.07 6.13
CA PRO A 235 -1.34 -7.31 4.94
C PRO A 235 -2.50 -6.55 4.32
N CYS A 236 -2.16 -5.47 3.61
CA CYS A 236 -3.09 -4.72 2.75
C CYS A 236 -2.36 -4.01 1.60
N SER A 237 -3.07 -3.83 0.48
CA SER A 237 -2.64 -2.98 -0.64
C SER A 237 -3.31 -1.60 -0.61
N GLU A 238 -4.60 -1.55 -0.23
CA GLU A 238 -5.45 -0.36 -0.12
C GLU A 238 -6.22 -0.31 1.21
N ASP A 239 -6.63 0.89 1.63
CA ASP A 239 -7.40 1.13 2.87
C ASP A 239 -8.67 0.26 2.98
N LEU A 240 -9.39 0.06 1.86
CA LEU A 240 -10.65 -0.69 1.84
C LEU A 240 -10.45 -2.19 2.09
N GLU A 241 -9.23 -2.72 1.96
CA GLU A 241 -8.93 -4.10 2.36
C GLU A 241 -8.95 -4.27 3.88
N CYS A 242 -8.90 -3.19 4.67
CA CYS A 242 -8.85 -3.28 6.12
C CYS A 242 -10.25 -3.10 6.74
N ASP A 243 -10.59 -3.92 7.75
CA ASP A 243 -11.81 -3.76 8.56
C ASP A 243 -11.88 -2.36 9.21
N THR A 244 -10.73 -1.72 9.39
CA THR A 244 -10.54 -0.36 9.92
C THR A 244 -10.60 0.77 8.89
N ASN A 245 -10.64 0.48 7.58
CA ASN A 245 -10.45 1.46 6.49
C ASN A 245 -9.12 2.23 6.56
N LEU A 246 -8.05 1.56 7.01
CA LEU A 246 -6.74 2.17 7.16
C LEU A 246 -5.64 1.14 6.90
N CYS A 247 -5.00 1.27 5.74
CA CYS A 247 -3.82 0.53 5.33
C CYS A 247 -2.59 1.43 5.49
N ASP A 248 -1.59 0.98 6.24
CA ASP A 248 -0.34 1.72 6.38
C ASP A 248 0.40 1.77 5.01
N PRO A 249 0.63 2.96 4.42
CA PRO A 249 1.28 3.05 3.12
C PRO A 249 2.74 2.58 3.15
N VAL A 250 3.40 2.60 4.32
CA VAL A 250 4.80 2.22 4.52
C VAL A 250 4.91 0.73 4.83
N THR A 251 4.18 0.24 5.85
CA THR A 251 4.31 -1.17 6.29
C THR A 251 3.42 -2.14 5.50
N LYS A 252 2.45 -1.65 4.72
CA LYS A 252 1.46 -2.46 4.00
C LYS A 252 0.71 -3.43 4.91
N THR A 253 0.36 -2.95 6.11
CA THR A 253 -0.47 -3.67 7.09
C THR A 253 -1.64 -2.81 7.55
N CYS A 254 -2.76 -3.46 7.89
CA CYS A 254 -3.94 -2.80 8.40
C CYS A 254 -3.69 -2.22 9.80
N LYS A 255 -4.10 -0.97 10.04
CA LYS A 255 -3.94 -0.28 11.33
C LYS A 255 -5.26 0.16 11.92
N SER A 256 -5.29 0.31 13.24
CA SER A 256 -6.36 1.05 13.92
C SER A 256 -6.05 2.54 13.91
N CYS A 257 -7.08 3.38 13.92
CA CYS A 257 -6.92 4.81 14.17
C CYS A 257 -6.87 5.17 15.67
N THR A 258 -6.85 4.18 16.56
CA THR A 258 -6.75 4.35 18.02
C THR A 258 -5.60 3.54 18.63
N GLY A 259 -5.19 3.91 19.85
CA GLY A 259 -4.19 3.18 20.63
C GLY A 259 -2.73 3.54 20.30
N ALA A 260 -1.81 2.63 20.60
CA ALA A 260 -0.38 2.80 20.31
C ALA A 260 -0.07 2.75 18.80
N ASP A 261 -0.91 2.05 18.03
CA ASP A 261 -0.82 1.93 16.57
C ASP A 261 -1.62 3.01 15.83
N ALA A 262 -2.11 4.05 16.53
CA ALA A 262 -2.99 5.07 15.99
C ALA A 262 -2.40 5.75 14.75
N GLY A 263 -2.85 5.32 13.58
CA GLY A 263 -2.62 6.06 12.34
C GLY A 263 -3.63 7.20 12.20
N THR A 264 -3.18 8.32 11.64
CA THR A 264 -4.09 9.33 11.13
C THR A 264 -4.92 8.73 9.99
N CYS A 265 -6.24 8.80 10.10
CA CYS A 265 -7.11 8.49 8.97
C CYS A 265 -6.77 9.36 7.74
N PRO A 266 -7.08 8.91 6.52
CA PRO A 266 -6.85 9.70 5.31
C PRO A 266 -7.47 11.11 5.42
N ALA A 267 -6.90 12.09 4.71
CA ALA A 267 -7.30 13.48 4.83
C ALA A 267 -8.81 13.67 4.62
N GLY A 268 -9.48 14.31 5.58
CA GLY A 268 -10.93 14.49 5.60
C GLY A 268 -11.73 13.37 6.28
N MET A 269 -11.08 12.33 6.82
CA MET A 269 -11.74 11.22 7.53
C MET A 269 -11.58 11.32 9.05
N GLY A 270 -12.68 11.13 9.79
CA GLY A 270 -12.67 11.04 11.25
C GLY A 270 -12.37 9.62 11.74
N CYS A 271 -11.79 9.50 12.94
CA CYS A 271 -11.64 8.22 13.62
C CYS A 271 -12.85 7.94 14.52
N ILE A 272 -13.54 6.83 14.30
CA ILE A 272 -14.59 6.32 15.19
C ILE A 272 -13.93 5.68 16.41
N MET A 273 -13.70 6.48 17.45
CA MET A 273 -12.97 6.07 18.66
C MET A 273 -13.52 4.79 19.31
N ALA A 274 -14.84 4.55 19.23
CA ALA A 274 -15.50 3.37 19.80
C ALA A 274 -15.16 2.05 19.07
N SER A 275 -14.78 2.10 17.79
CA SER A 275 -14.46 0.92 16.98
C SER A 275 -13.02 0.89 16.46
N GLY A 276 -12.25 1.96 16.61
CA GLY A 276 -10.89 2.07 16.08
C GLY A 276 -10.82 2.12 14.55
N ARG A 277 -11.89 2.58 13.90
CA ARG A 277 -12.08 2.59 12.44
C ARG A 277 -12.08 4.01 11.88
N CYS A 278 -11.51 4.21 10.71
CA CYS A 278 -11.71 5.42 9.95
C CYS A 278 -13.10 5.44 9.33
N GLN A 279 -13.80 6.56 9.51
CA GLN A 279 -14.99 6.91 8.73
C GLN A 279 -14.58 7.06 7.26
N VAL A 280 -15.48 6.69 6.34
CA VAL A 280 -15.24 6.81 4.90
C VAL A 280 -15.75 8.16 4.39
N GLY A 281 -15.07 8.67 3.37
CA GLY A 281 -15.46 9.89 2.68
C GLY A 281 -16.71 9.72 1.84
N LEU A 282 -17.26 10.85 1.38
CA LEU A 282 -18.38 10.87 0.44
C LEU A 282 -18.00 10.13 -0.87
N GLY A 283 -18.97 9.40 -1.43
CA GLY A 283 -18.79 8.52 -2.58
C GLY A 283 -18.08 7.19 -2.30
N GLN A 284 -17.60 6.93 -1.08
CA GLN A 284 -16.91 5.67 -0.74
C GLN A 284 -17.85 4.61 -0.13
N PRO A 285 -17.50 3.31 -0.18
CA PRO A 285 -18.35 2.25 0.36
C PRO A 285 -18.53 2.29 1.89
N ALA A 286 -19.76 2.17 2.36
CA ALA A 286 -20.17 2.18 3.77
C ALA A 286 -21.32 1.19 4.05
N GLN A 287 -21.37 0.60 5.24
CA GLN A 287 -22.47 -0.29 5.68
C GLN A 287 -23.55 0.45 6.48
N THR A 288 -23.15 1.40 7.33
CA THR A 288 -24.05 2.11 8.24
C THR A 288 -23.73 3.61 8.27
N ASN A 289 -24.69 4.44 8.70
CA ASN A 289 -24.53 5.90 8.68
C ASN A 289 -23.40 6.40 9.59
N GLU A 290 -23.03 5.62 10.61
CA GLU A 290 -21.92 5.94 11.52
C GLU A 290 -20.55 5.78 10.83
N GLU A 291 -20.46 4.95 9.78
CA GLU A 291 -19.25 4.80 8.97
C GLU A 291 -19.01 6.00 8.05
N CYS A 292 -20.00 6.87 7.81
CA CYS A 292 -19.84 8.11 7.04
C CYS A 292 -19.19 9.22 7.87
N VAL A 293 -18.28 9.99 7.28
CA VAL A 293 -17.84 11.28 7.85
C VAL A 293 -19.01 12.27 7.91
N MET A 294 -19.77 12.33 6.81
CA MET A 294 -20.99 13.14 6.64
C MET A 294 -21.96 12.42 5.70
N GLY A 295 -23.26 12.70 5.81
CA GLY A 295 -24.28 12.15 4.93
C GLY A 295 -24.90 10.84 5.43
N THR A 296 -25.43 10.05 4.49
CA THR A 296 -26.18 8.81 4.75
C THR A 296 -25.75 7.71 3.79
N VAL A 297 -25.80 6.45 4.22
CA VAL A 297 -25.51 5.31 3.34
C VAL A 297 -26.68 5.06 2.41
N VAL A 298 -26.45 5.22 1.11
CA VAL A 298 -27.43 4.89 0.06
C VAL A 298 -26.77 3.99 -0.97
N GLN A 299 -27.36 2.81 -1.20
CA GLN A 299 -26.80 1.76 -2.08
C GLN A 299 -25.34 1.40 -1.73
N PHE A 300 -25.07 1.25 -0.43
CA PHE A 300 -23.74 0.99 0.14
C PHE A 300 -22.66 2.04 -0.12
N LEU A 301 -23.00 3.23 -0.64
CA LEU A 301 -22.06 4.37 -0.69
C LEU A 301 -22.48 5.45 0.30
N CYS A 302 -21.48 6.11 0.89
CA CYS A 302 -21.68 7.30 1.71
C CYS A 302 -22.07 8.49 0.83
N ALA A 303 -23.27 9.06 1.01
CA ALA A 303 -23.79 10.09 0.10
C ALA A 303 -24.67 11.15 0.80
N LEU A 304 -24.62 12.36 0.25
CA LEU A 304 -25.43 13.51 0.65
C LEU A 304 -26.81 13.49 -0.02
N PRO A 305 -27.90 13.79 0.72
CA PRO A 305 -29.24 13.93 0.14
C PRO A 305 -29.34 15.14 -0.80
N ALA A 306 -30.42 15.17 -1.59
CA ALA A 306 -30.68 16.29 -2.49
C ALA A 306 -30.90 17.61 -1.72
N GLY A 307 -30.30 18.69 -2.20
CA GLY A 307 -30.30 20.02 -1.57
C GLY A 307 -29.03 20.35 -0.78
N GLU A 308 -28.21 19.37 -0.42
CA GLU A 308 -26.94 19.60 0.28
C GLU A 308 -25.83 20.13 -0.62
N THR A 309 -24.85 20.84 -0.04
CA THR A 309 -23.67 21.33 -0.77
C THR A 309 -22.69 20.22 -1.10
N CYS A 310 -22.19 20.18 -2.33
CA CYS A 310 -21.26 19.17 -2.83
C CYS A 310 -20.13 19.78 -3.68
N ASN A 311 -18.99 19.11 -3.70
CA ASN A 311 -17.83 19.42 -4.55
C ASN A 311 -17.74 18.48 -5.77
N GLY A 312 -18.37 17.29 -5.72
CA GLY A 312 -18.26 16.28 -6.76
C GLY A 312 -19.51 15.43 -6.96
N HIS A 313 -19.71 14.89 -8.17
CA HIS A 313 -20.89 14.09 -8.51
C HIS A 313 -21.06 12.85 -7.61
N HIS A 314 -19.96 12.17 -7.27
CA HIS A 314 -19.98 10.96 -6.42
C HIS A 314 -20.45 11.22 -4.98
N GLU A 315 -20.46 12.47 -4.53
CA GLU A 315 -20.86 12.82 -3.17
C GLU A 315 -22.39 12.75 -2.96
N CYS A 316 -23.18 12.78 -4.03
CA CYS A 316 -24.64 12.91 -3.97
C CYS A 316 -25.36 11.57 -4.11
N VAL A 317 -26.53 11.42 -3.47
CA VAL A 317 -27.41 10.24 -3.63
C VAL A 317 -27.88 10.06 -5.08
N SER A 318 -28.20 11.15 -5.77
CA SER A 318 -28.49 11.17 -7.22
C SER A 318 -27.28 10.94 -8.11
N ARG A 319 -26.07 10.95 -7.52
CA ARG A 319 -24.76 11.02 -8.16
C ARG A 319 -24.61 12.19 -9.12
N ASN A 320 -25.24 13.32 -8.78
CA ASN A 320 -25.34 14.46 -9.66
C ASN A 320 -25.29 15.78 -8.87
N CYS A 321 -24.07 16.28 -8.66
CA CYS A 321 -23.79 17.61 -8.14
C CYS A 321 -23.94 18.65 -9.25
N SER A 322 -24.82 19.64 -9.09
CA SER A 322 -25.00 20.72 -10.07
C SER A 322 -24.91 22.07 -9.36
N ASN A 323 -24.08 22.98 -9.86
CA ASN A 323 -23.81 24.28 -9.24
C ASN A 323 -23.44 24.17 -7.75
N GLY A 324 -22.64 23.15 -7.38
CA GLY A 324 -22.24 22.88 -6.00
C GLY A 324 -23.34 22.37 -5.08
N THR A 325 -24.48 21.92 -5.61
CA THR A 325 -25.61 21.38 -4.84
C THR A 325 -26.05 20.02 -5.36
N CYS A 326 -26.33 19.07 -4.47
CA CYS A 326 -26.84 17.75 -4.84
C CYS A 326 -28.25 17.86 -5.43
N THR A 327 -28.40 17.47 -6.69
CA THR A 327 -29.71 17.49 -7.36
C THR A 327 -30.59 16.32 -6.91
N ALA A 328 -31.89 16.41 -7.18
CA ALA A 328 -32.80 15.28 -7.04
C ALA A 328 -32.42 14.11 -7.97
N GLN A 329 -33.00 12.93 -7.70
CA GLN A 329 -32.88 11.78 -8.59
C GLN A 329 -33.30 12.13 -10.03
N CYS A 330 -32.57 11.61 -11.01
CA CYS A 330 -32.90 11.80 -12.41
C CYS A 330 -34.12 10.95 -12.80
N SER A 331 -34.89 11.44 -13.77
CA SER A 331 -35.91 10.69 -14.53
C SER A 331 -35.52 10.48 -15.99
N MET A 332 -34.51 11.22 -16.48
CA MET A 332 -33.97 11.12 -17.84
C MET A 332 -32.48 11.50 -17.88
N ALA A 333 -31.73 10.96 -18.84
CA ALA A 333 -30.28 11.19 -18.98
C ALA A 333 -29.90 12.69 -19.11
N ALA A 334 -30.77 13.53 -19.67
CA ALA A 334 -30.54 14.97 -19.81
C ALA A 334 -30.44 15.74 -18.47
N GLN A 335 -30.84 15.14 -17.35
CA GLN A 335 -30.67 15.75 -16.02
C GLN A 335 -29.28 15.46 -15.40
N CYS A 336 -28.55 14.49 -15.94
CA CYS A 336 -27.20 14.17 -15.50
C CYS A 336 -26.22 15.16 -16.14
N VAL A 337 -25.50 15.94 -15.32
CA VAL A 337 -24.69 17.10 -15.76
C VAL A 337 -23.63 16.73 -16.81
N GLU A 338 -23.07 15.52 -16.74
CA GLU A 338 -22.07 15.01 -17.70
C GLU A 338 -22.68 14.19 -18.86
N GLY A 339 -24.00 14.21 -19.06
CA GLY A 339 -24.68 13.40 -20.07
C GLY A 339 -24.56 11.88 -19.83
N GLY A 340 -24.45 11.47 -18.57
CA GLY A 340 -24.48 10.06 -18.17
C GLY A 340 -25.87 9.43 -18.33
N PRO A 341 -25.96 8.08 -18.44
CA PRO A 341 -27.26 7.40 -18.40
C PRO A 341 -27.93 7.65 -17.05
N CYS A 342 -29.25 7.84 -17.07
CA CYS A 342 -30.05 7.79 -15.85
C CYS A 342 -30.50 6.34 -15.62
N SER A 343 -30.08 5.73 -14.52
CA SER A 343 -30.51 4.38 -14.14
C SER A 343 -32.00 4.35 -13.75
N PRO A 344 -32.68 3.18 -13.78
CA PRO A 344 -34.08 3.06 -13.34
C PRO A 344 -34.34 3.50 -11.89
N ASN A 345 -33.30 3.52 -11.04
CA ASN A 345 -33.34 3.99 -9.66
C ASN A 345 -33.09 5.50 -9.54
N GLY A 346 -33.08 6.24 -10.64
CA GLY A 346 -32.88 7.69 -10.69
C GLY A 346 -31.48 8.16 -10.29
N VAL A 347 -30.48 7.30 -10.46
CA VAL A 347 -29.07 7.59 -10.19
C VAL A 347 -28.34 7.82 -11.52
N CYS A 348 -27.58 8.91 -11.62
CA CYS A 348 -26.76 9.22 -12.80
C CYS A 348 -25.50 8.35 -12.88
N GLY A 349 -25.19 7.86 -14.08
CA GLY A 349 -23.96 7.10 -14.35
C GLY A 349 -22.71 7.98 -14.27
N MET A 350 -21.74 7.59 -13.43
CA MET A 350 -20.52 8.35 -13.15
C MET A 350 -19.43 8.12 -14.22
N ALA A 351 -18.49 9.07 -14.31
CA ALA A 351 -17.25 8.91 -15.06
C ALA A 351 -16.33 7.80 -14.48
N ALA A 352 -15.34 7.38 -15.26
CA ALA A 352 -14.33 6.40 -14.87
C ALA A 352 -13.57 6.80 -13.58
N GLY A 353 -13.07 5.81 -12.83
CA GLY A 353 -12.36 5.97 -11.56
C GLY A 353 -13.24 6.10 -10.31
N ASN A 354 -14.51 6.51 -10.44
CA ASN A 354 -15.46 6.61 -9.32
C ASN A 354 -15.86 5.22 -8.80
N TYR A 355 -16.06 5.09 -7.49
CA TYR A 355 -16.48 3.84 -6.84
C TYR A 355 -17.88 3.40 -7.28
N CYS A 356 -18.07 2.11 -7.54
CA CYS A 356 -19.33 1.56 -8.00
C CYS A 356 -19.59 0.18 -7.39
N MET A 357 -20.87 -0.18 -7.26
CA MET A 357 -21.33 -1.49 -6.76
C MET A 357 -22.04 -2.31 -7.84
N VAL A 358 -22.58 -1.65 -8.88
CA VAL A 358 -23.18 -2.32 -10.05
C VAL A 358 -22.81 -1.57 -11.33
N ASN A 359 -22.89 -2.24 -12.47
CA ASN A 359 -22.47 -1.72 -13.77
C ASN A 359 -23.22 -0.44 -14.16
N GLU A 360 -24.52 -0.40 -13.86
CA GLU A 360 -25.46 0.67 -14.21
C GLU A 360 -25.16 2.00 -13.49
N GLN A 361 -24.30 1.98 -12.46
CA GLN A 361 -23.80 3.19 -11.79
C GLN A 361 -22.71 3.89 -12.61
N CYS A 362 -22.18 3.27 -13.66
CA CYS A 362 -21.10 3.78 -14.49
C CYS A 362 -21.60 4.23 -15.85
N LYS A 363 -21.06 5.34 -16.37
CA LYS A 363 -21.38 5.87 -17.70
C LYS A 363 -21.02 4.90 -18.83
N SER A 364 -20.00 4.06 -18.62
CA SER A 364 -19.57 2.97 -19.49
C SER A 364 -20.41 1.68 -19.36
N ASN A 365 -21.30 1.61 -18.37
CA ASN A 365 -21.95 0.38 -17.92
C ASN A 365 -20.96 -0.75 -17.55
N ASN A 366 -19.75 -0.39 -17.08
CA ASN A 366 -18.72 -1.33 -16.63
C ASN A 366 -18.17 -0.93 -15.25
N CYS A 367 -18.47 -1.75 -14.25
CA CYS A 367 -18.03 -1.57 -12.86
C CYS A 367 -17.15 -2.75 -12.44
N SER A 368 -15.83 -2.57 -12.48
CA SER A 368 -14.86 -3.67 -12.29
C SER A 368 -13.57 -3.22 -11.57
N GLY A 369 -12.65 -4.17 -11.37
CA GLY A 369 -11.46 -3.99 -10.54
C GLY A 369 -11.76 -4.19 -9.04
N PHE A 370 -10.71 -4.12 -8.23
CA PHE A 370 -10.82 -3.95 -6.78
C PHE A 370 -10.00 -2.72 -6.35
N PRO A 371 -10.56 -1.84 -5.51
CA PRO A 371 -11.99 -1.68 -5.25
C PRO A 371 -12.74 -1.41 -6.56
N ARG A 372 -14.03 -1.79 -6.63
CA ARG A 372 -14.78 -1.66 -7.89
C ARG A 372 -14.92 -0.19 -8.28
N ARG A 373 -14.40 0.13 -9.46
CA ARG A 373 -14.45 1.46 -10.06
C ARG A 373 -15.06 1.39 -11.46
N CYS A 374 -15.71 2.47 -11.85
CA CYS A 374 -16.12 2.66 -13.23
C CYS A 374 -14.89 2.64 -14.14
N GLN A 375 -14.96 1.87 -15.21
CA GLN A 375 -13.97 1.88 -16.30
C GLN A 375 -14.39 2.85 -17.41
#